data_AF-A0A5T0KYN7-F1
#
_entry.id   AF-A0A5T0KYN7-F1
#
_cell.length_a   1.000
_cell.length_b   1.000
_cell.length_c   1.000
_cell.angle_alpha   90.00
_cell.angle_beta   90.00
_cell.angle_gamma   90.00
#
_symmetry.space_group_name_H-M   'P 1'
#
loop_
_entity.id
_entity.type
_entity.pdbx_description
1 polymer ?
#
loop_
_entity_poly.entity_id
_entity_poly.type
_entity_poly.pdbx_seq_one_letter_code
_entity_poly.pdbx_strand_id
1 'polypeptide(L)'
;MKKILLSFAFFASLASANTINAIAVVVDKEPITTYDIDQTMKVLKIDRNKALGVLINEKMEISQMKQLGIVVNDLELDDAINKMLAQNKTTLNAFKTNLKSKNQSYEQFRVNFKKDLEKRKLYEKIASMAKTDFSDDGAKKFFEQNKDKFTFYTQINTNIYLSNNPQTLENIKNTKKTILKPQNTSLNTSNADPRLLGLLSQIPVGGFSPVLNGKNGYELYEVKSKDGAQTPEYEQVKNEVLNAYVSEQRQKFIQDYFDKLRSKINIEYLR
;
A
#
# COMPACT_ATOMS: atom_id res chain seq x y z
N MET A 1 -0.28 -59.80 56.23
CA MET A 1 -0.14 -58.32 56.20
C MET A 1 0.66 -57.93 54.97
N LYS A 2 0.11 -57.02 54.15
CA LYS A 2 0.77 -56.05 53.22
C LYS A 2 1.86 -56.65 52.29
N LYS A 3 1.75 -56.60 50.96
CA LYS A 3 1.91 -55.39 50.14
C LYS A 3 1.57 -55.73 48.68
N ILE A 4 0.38 -55.34 48.22
CA ILE A 4 0.06 -55.16 46.79
C ILE A 4 -0.70 -53.85 46.76
N LEU A 5 -0.13 -52.81 46.15
CA LEU A 5 -0.72 -51.52 45.77
C LEU A 5 0.38 -50.44 45.82
N LEU A 6 1.35 -50.49 44.91
CA LEU A 6 2.19 -49.31 44.65
C LEU A 6 2.89 -49.36 43.28
N SER A 7 2.16 -49.68 42.21
CA SER A 7 2.75 -49.62 40.85
C SER A 7 1.82 -49.07 39.76
N PHE A 8 0.68 -48.46 40.11
CA PHE A 8 -0.28 -47.96 39.10
C PHE A 8 -0.48 -46.44 39.12
N ALA A 9 0.36 -45.67 39.83
CA ALA A 9 0.20 -44.23 39.98
C ALA A 9 1.24 -43.36 39.24
N PHE A 10 2.16 -43.95 38.46
CA PHE A 10 3.24 -43.20 37.80
C PHE A 10 3.03 -42.95 36.29
N PHE A 11 1.93 -43.43 35.69
CA PHE A 11 1.65 -43.24 34.26
C PHE A 11 0.60 -42.16 33.93
N ALA A 12 -0.01 -41.53 34.94
CA ALA A 12 -1.09 -40.56 34.71
C ALA A 12 -0.62 -39.12 34.39
N SER A 13 0.67 -38.81 34.47
CA SER A 13 1.19 -37.44 34.31
C SER A 13 1.78 -37.12 32.92
N LEU A 14 1.71 -38.03 31.95
CA LEU A 14 2.19 -37.78 30.58
C LEU A 14 1.10 -37.32 29.59
N ALA A 15 -0.16 -37.20 30.03
CA ALA A 15 -1.31 -36.91 29.16
C ALA A 15 -1.52 -35.41 28.84
N SER A 16 -0.58 -34.52 29.17
CA SER A 16 -0.72 -33.08 28.92
C SER A 16 0.48 -32.50 28.20
N ALA A 17 0.94 -33.15 27.13
CA ALA A 17 1.76 -32.50 26.12
C ALA A 17 0.83 -31.63 25.26
N ASN A 18 0.61 -30.37 25.66
CA ASN A 18 -0.02 -29.39 24.79
C ASN A 18 0.85 -29.28 23.52
N THR A 19 0.31 -29.60 22.36
CA THR A 19 1.00 -29.43 21.08
C THR A 19 1.20 -27.94 20.84
N ILE A 20 2.38 -27.43 21.18
CA ILE A 20 2.68 -25.98 21.16
C ILE A 20 2.64 -25.41 19.71
N ASN A 21 2.66 -26.26 18.67
CA ASN A 21 2.72 -25.80 17.29
C ASN A 21 2.18 -26.83 16.28
N ALA A 22 0.86 -27.06 16.26
CA ALA A 22 0.24 -27.98 15.29
C ALA A 22 -0.06 -27.26 13.96
N ILE A 23 -0.05 -28.00 12.85
CA ILE A 23 -0.57 -27.49 11.58
C ILE A 23 -2.09 -27.45 11.68
N ALA A 24 -2.68 -26.27 11.54
CA ALA A 24 -4.12 -26.05 11.65
C ALA A 24 -4.80 -26.08 10.28
N VAL A 25 -4.17 -25.51 9.26
CA VAL A 25 -4.71 -25.43 7.90
C VAL A 25 -3.58 -25.60 6.89
N VAL A 26 -3.85 -26.24 5.75
CA VAL A 26 -2.94 -26.30 4.61
C VAL A 26 -3.61 -25.65 3.40
N VAL A 27 -2.92 -24.71 2.77
CA VAL A 27 -3.40 -23.96 1.59
C VAL A 27 -2.45 -24.23 0.43
N ASP A 28 -2.86 -25.03 -0.56
CA ASP A 28 -2.02 -25.42 -1.71
C ASP A 28 -0.60 -25.88 -1.32
N LYS A 29 -0.54 -26.73 -0.28
CA LYS A 29 0.69 -27.28 0.33
C LYS A 29 1.48 -26.32 1.23
N GLU A 30 1.00 -25.09 1.43
CA GLU A 30 1.55 -24.17 2.43
C GLU A 30 0.85 -24.36 3.79
N PRO A 31 1.56 -24.82 4.84
CA PRO A 31 0.97 -24.99 6.15
C PRO A 31 0.78 -23.64 6.86
N ILE A 32 -0.31 -23.55 7.62
CA ILE A 32 -0.63 -22.51 8.60
C ILE A 32 -0.71 -23.20 9.95
N THR A 33 0.14 -22.79 10.89
CA THR A 33 0.21 -23.39 12.22
C THR A 33 -0.69 -22.66 13.23
N THR A 34 -0.97 -23.33 14.36
CA THR A 34 -1.65 -22.70 15.49
C THR A 34 -0.87 -21.51 16.03
N TYR A 35 0.46 -21.57 16.00
CA TYR A 35 1.32 -20.45 16.37
C TYR A 35 1.14 -19.25 15.44
N ASP A 36 1.10 -19.46 14.12
CA ASP A 36 0.91 -18.38 13.14
C ASP A 36 -0.42 -17.65 13.38
N ILE A 37 -1.48 -18.42 13.66
CA ILE A 37 -2.81 -17.88 13.97
C ILE A 37 -2.76 -17.03 15.24
N ASP A 38 -2.20 -17.57 16.33
CA ASP A 38 -2.12 -16.87 17.61
C ASP A 38 -1.27 -15.60 17.55
N GLN A 39 -0.15 -15.64 16.82
CA GLN A 39 0.69 -14.44 16.61
C GLN A 39 -0.05 -13.38 15.80
N THR A 40 -0.73 -13.79 14.73
CA THR A 40 -1.51 -12.87 13.88
C THR A 40 -2.64 -12.22 14.67
N MET A 41 -3.34 -13.00 15.51
CA MET A 41 -4.36 -12.48 16.43
C MET A 41 -3.78 -11.44 17.39
N LYS A 42 -2.61 -11.69 17.98
CA LYS A 42 -1.95 -10.78 18.92
C LYS A 42 -1.48 -9.48 18.26
N VAL A 43 -0.83 -9.59 17.10
CA VAL A 43 -0.25 -8.45 16.38
C VAL A 43 -1.34 -7.54 15.82
N LEU A 44 -2.35 -8.12 15.18
CA LEU A 44 -3.42 -7.34 14.54
C LEU A 44 -4.61 -7.06 15.48
N LYS A 45 -4.64 -7.68 16.66
CA LYS A 45 -5.74 -7.58 17.64
C LYS A 45 -7.10 -7.96 17.01
N ILE A 46 -7.12 -9.07 16.30
CA ILE A 46 -8.30 -9.60 15.60
C ILE A 46 -8.66 -11.00 16.10
N ASP A 47 -9.90 -11.42 15.84
CA ASP A 47 -10.36 -12.77 16.17
C ASP A 47 -9.71 -13.85 15.29
N ARG A 48 -9.84 -15.10 15.73
CA ARG A 48 -9.23 -16.27 15.08
C ARG A 48 -9.64 -16.43 13.62
N ASN A 49 -10.90 -16.17 13.28
CA ASN A 49 -11.40 -16.36 11.91
C ASN A 49 -10.83 -15.30 10.98
N LYS A 50 -10.74 -14.05 11.43
CA LYS A 50 -10.07 -12.99 10.68
C LYS A 50 -8.57 -13.25 10.53
N ALA A 51 -7.89 -13.68 11.61
CA ALA A 51 -6.48 -14.04 11.56
C ALA A 51 -6.22 -15.17 10.55
N LEU A 52 -7.06 -16.21 10.58
CA LEU A 52 -6.97 -17.29 9.61
C LEU A 52 -7.22 -16.79 8.18
N GLY A 53 -8.20 -15.89 7.98
CA GLY A 53 -8.44 -15.26 6.67
C GLY A 53 -7.23 -14.51 6.12
N VAL A 54 -6.53 -13.75 6.98
CA VAL A 54 -5.28 -13.06 6.63
C VAL A 54 -4.20 -14.06 6.21
N LEU A 55 -4.01 -15.12 7.00
CA LEU A 55 -2.99 -16.15 6.73
C LEU A 55 -3.30 -16.95 5.46
N ILE A 56 -4.57 -17.30 5.23
CA ILE A 56 -5.00 -17.95 3.97
C ILE A 56 -4.68 -17.03 2.78
N ASN A 57 -4.98 -15.73 2.88
CA ASN A 57 -4.65 -14.78 1.83
C ASN A 57 -3.14 -14.69 1.59
N GLU A 58 -2.34 -14.63 2.64
CA GLU A 58 -0.88 -14.64 2.53
C GLU A 58 -0.37 -15.93 1.83
N LYS A 59 -0.93 -17.09 2.15
CA LYS A 59 -0.56 -18.34 1.47
C LYS A 59 -1.00 -18.37 0.00
N MET A 60 -2.17 -17.81 -0.32
CA MET A 60 -2.61 -17.62 -1.70
C MET A 60 -1.64 -16.71 -2.47
N GLU A 61 -1.23 -15.58 -1.89
CA GLU A 61 -0.22 -14.69 -2.48
C GLU A 61 1.09 -15.44 -2.77
N ILE A 62 1.60 -16.23 -1.81
CA ILE A 62 2.82 -17.02 -1.97
C ILE A 62 2.69 -18.06 -3.10
N SER A 63 1.56 -18.78 -3.17
CA SER A 63 1.31 -19.73 -4.26
C SER A 63 1.30 -19.01 -5.62
N GLN A 64 0.65 -17.85 -5.71
CA GLN A 64 0.61 -17.06 -6.94
C GLN A 64 1.98 -16.48 -7.34
N MET A 65 2.80 -16.06 -6.37
CA MET A 65 4.18 -15.65 -6.65
C MET A 65 4.96 -16.77 -7.30
N LYS A 66 4.84 -18.01 -6.82
CA LYS A 66 5.49 -19.18 -7.42
C LYS A 66 4.98 -19.46 -8.84
N GLN A 67 3.66 -19.43 -9.04
CA GLN A 67 3.05 -19.70 -10.35
C GLN A 67 3.40 -18.65 -11.40
N LEU A 68 3.46 -17.38 -11.00
CA LEU A 68 3.73 -16.24 -11.89
C LEU A 68 5.21 -15.90 -12.02
N GLY A 69 6.10 -16.66 -11.36
CA GLY A 69 7.55 -16.43 -11.39
C GLY A 69 7.97 -15.11 -10.75
N ILE A 70 7.24 -14.65 -9.73
CA ILE A 70 7.56 -13.43 -8.99
C ILE A 70 8.72 -13.75 -8.04
N VAL A 71 9.86 -13.13 -8.32
CA VAL A 71 11.05 -13.21 -7.48
C VAL A 71 11.70 -11.83 -7.40
N VAL A 72 12.28 -11.53 -6.25
CA VAL A 72 13.18 -10.39 -6.04
C VAL A 72 14.56 -10.93 -5.70
N ASN A 73 15.53 -10.64 -6.56
CA ASN A 73 16.94 -10.98 -6.29
C ASN A 73 17.61 -9.91 -5.42
N ASP A 74 18.79 -10.21 -4.87
CA ASP A 74 19.47 -9.30 -3.95
C ASP A 74 19.86 -7.95 -4.61
N LEU A 75 20.23 -7.96 -5.89
CA LEU A 75 20.57 -6.73 -6.61
C LEU A 75 19.38 -5.79 -6.75
N GLU A 76 18.21 -6.33 -7.12
CA GLU A 76 16.96 -5.58 -7.21
C GLU A 76 16.52 -5.06 -5.84
N LEU A 77 16.69 -5.88 -4.80
CA LEU A 77 16.38 -5.49 -3.43
C LEU A 77 17.26 -4.32 -2.97
N ASP A 78 18.57 -4.40 -3.20
CA ASP A 78 19.50 -3.36 -2.80
C ASP A 78 19.28 -2.06 -3.59
N ASP A 79 18.98 -2.15 -4.91
CA ASP A 79 18.59 -1.00 -5.72
C ASP A 79 17.32 -0.34 -5.19
N ALA A 80 16.29 -1.13 -4.87
CA ALA A 80 15.05 -0.62 -4.30
C ALA A 80 15.25 0.04 -2.92
N ILE A 81 16.11 -0.54 -2.06
CA ILE A 81 16.49 0.08 -0.79
C ILE A 81 17.25 1.39 -1.03
N ASN A 82 18.22 1.42 -1.95
CA ASN A 82 18.97 2.64 -2.27
C ASN A 82 18.06 3.75 -2.81
N LYS A 83 17.09 3.43 -3.67
CA LYS A 83 16.06 4.37 -4.14
C LYS A 83 15.22 4.91 -2.98
N MET A 84 14.79 4.05 -2.05
CA MET A 84 14.06 4.47 -0.86
C MET A 84 14.92 5.38 0.04
N LEU A 85 16.19 5.07 0.25
CA LEU A 85 17.12 5.88 1.04
C LEU A 85 17.36 7.25 0.39
N ALA A 86 17.55 7.28 -0.93
CA ALA A 86 17.70 8.49 -1.73
C ALA A 86 16.45 9.38 -1.64
N GLN A 87 15.25 8.79 -1.79
CA GLN A 87 13.97 9.48 -1.65
C GLN A 87 13.80 10.10 -0.26
N ASN A 88 14.34 9.45 0.78
CA ASN A 88 14.27 9.90 2.17
C ASN A 88 15.49 10.71 2.63
N LYS A 89 16.43 11.04 1.74
CA LYS A 89 17.72 11.71 2.03
C LYS A 89 18.50 11.12 3.20
N THR A 90 18.42 9.82 3.39
CA THR A 90 19.17 9.16 4.45
C THR A 90 20.25 8.29 3.83
N THR A 91 21.31 8.04 4.59
CA THR A 91 22.34 7.08 4.19
C THR A 91 22.03 5.73 4.82
N LEU A 92 22.59 4.67 4.25
CA LEU A 92 22.43 3.34 4.82
C LEU A 92 22.87 3.29 6.30
N ASN A 93 23.97 3.97 6.65
CA ASN A 93 24.47 4.03 8.03
C ASN A 93 23.51 4.78 8.96
N ALA A 94 23.02 5.96 8.54
CA ALA A 94 22.06 6.72 9.33
C ALA A 94 20.74 5.95 9.51
N PHE A 95 20.28 5.28 8.46
CA PHE A 95 19.09 4.43 8.50
C PHE A 95 19.25 3.23 9.44
N LYS A 96 20.39 2.52 9.38
CA LYS A 96 20.71 1.42 10.31
C LYS A 96 20.70 1.89 11.77
N THR A 97 21.24 3.08 12.05
CA THR A 97 21.20 3.68 13.40
C THR A 97 19.76 4.00 13.82
N ASN A 98 18.92 4.52 12.91
CA ASN A 98 17.50 4.75 13.20
C ASN A 98 16.75 3.45 13.50
N LEU A 99 16.99 2.38 12.75
CA LEU A 99 16.40 1.06 13.02
C LEU A 99 16.78 0.53 14.40
N LYS A 100 18.07 0.64 14.78
CA LYS A 100 18.54 0.25 16.11
C LYS A 100 17.83 1.01 17.23
N SER A 101 17.59 2.32 17.05
CA SER A 101 16.82 3.12 18.03
C SER A 101 15.37 2.67 18.21
N LYS A 102 14.83 1.94 17.23
CA LYS A 102 13.48 1.35 17.24
C LYS A 102 13.48 -0.14 17.61
N ASN A 103 14.61 -0.67 18.10
CA ASN A 103 14.81 -2.09 18.39
C ASN A 103 14.57 -3.02 17.18
N GLN A 104 14.82 -2.54 15.97
CA GLN A 104 14.72 -3.32 14.73
C GLN A 104 16.10 -3.58 14.14
N SER A 105 16.34 -4.81 13.67
CA SER A 105 17.58 -5.14 12.95
C SER A 105 17.46 -4.79 11.46
N TYR A 106 18.59 -4.45 10.83
CA TYR A 106 18.62 -4.21 9.39
C TYR A 106 18.25 -5.46 8.58
N GLU A 107 18.66 -6.64 9.05
CA GLU A 107 18.31 -7.90 8.39
C GLU A 107 16.81 -8.16 8.41
N GLN A 108 16.14 -7.93 9.55
CA GLN A 108 14.69 -8.07 9.63
C GLN A 108 13.98 -7.07 8.72
N PHE A 109 14.47 -5.82 8.66
CA PHE A 109 13.97 -4.83 7.72
C PHE A 109 14.13 -5.31 6.27
N ARG A 110 15.32 -5.80 5.88
CA ARG A 110 15.62 -6.24 4.52
C ARG A 110 14.72 -7.41 4.10
N VAL A 111 14.46 -8.35 5.00
CA VAL A 111 13.50 -9.45 4.79
C VAL A 111 12.07 -8.95 4.60
N ASN A 112 11.60 -8.04 5.45
CA ASN A 112 10.24 -7.50 5.34
C ASN A 112 10.07 -6.65 4.06
N PHE A 113 11.05 -5.80 3.75
CA PHE A 113 11.04 -4.98 2.55
C PHE A 113 11.06 -5.82 1.27
N LYS A 114 11.78 -6.95 1.27
CA LYS A 114 11.72 -7.93 0.18
C LYS A 114 10.30 -8.48 -0.02
N LYS A 115 9.63 -8.89 1.06
CA LYS A 115 8.24 -9.39 0.99
C LYS A 115 7.29 -8.33 0.43
N ASP A 116 7.42 -7.08 0.87
CA ASP A 116 6.60 -5.97 0.37
C ASP A 116 6.83 -5.72 -1.13
N LEU A 117 8.09 -5.82 -1.58
CA LEU A 117 8.45 -5.68 -2.99
C LEU A 117 7.90 -6.82 -3.85
N GLU A 118 7.99 -8.06 -3.36
CA GLU A 118 7.40 -9.24 -4.01
C GLU A 118 5.88 -9.11 -4.13
N LYS A 119 5.20 -8.66 -3.06
CA LYS A 119 3.75 -8.39 -3.10
C LYS A 119 3.41 -7.32 -4.14
N ARG A 120 4.13 -6.20 -4.15
CA ARG A 120 3.90 -5.15 -5.16
C ARG A 120 4.04 -5.71 -6.58
N LYS A 121 5.10 -6.46 -6.87
CA LYS A 121 5.30 -7.11 -8.19
C LYS A 121 4.18 -8.09 -8.53
N LEU A 122 3.70 -8.87 -7.56
CA LEU A 122 2.56 -9.76 -7.73
C LEU A 122 1.31 -8.99 -8.15
N TYR A 123 0.92 -7.97 -7.39
CA TYR A 123 -0.28 -7.17 -7.67
C TYR A 123 -0.17 -6.43 -9.01
N GLU A 124 0.99 -5.88 -9.35
CA GLU A 124 1.25 -5.26 -10.65
C GLU A 124 1.12 -6.27 -11.80
N LYS A 125 1.67 -7.48 -11.62
CA LYS A 125 1.56 -8.55 -12.60
C LYS A 125 0.12 -8.97 -12.81
N ILE A 126 -0.66 -9.16 -11.74
CA ILE A 126 -2.09 -9.49 -11.81
C ILE A 126 -2.86 -8.35 -12.49
N ALA A 127 -2.66 -7.10 -12.07
CA ALA A 127 -3.32 -5.94 -12.68
C ALA A 127 -3.05 -5.84 -14.19
N SER A 128 -1.85 -6.20 -14.64
CA SER A 128 -1.49 -6.19 -16.07
C SER A 128 -2.23 -7.23 -16.91
N MET A 129 -2.81 -8.27 -16.29
CA MET A 129 -3.64 -9.27 -16.98
C MET A 129 -5.05 -8.77 -17.28
N ALA A 130 -5.48 -7.67 -16.64
CA ALA A 130 -6.79 -7.09 -16.84
C ALA A 130 -6.88 -6.45 -18.23
N LYS A 131 -7.97 -6.72 -18.95
CA LYS A 131 -8.36 -5.94 -20.13
C LYS A 131 -8.92 -4.59 -19.67
N THR A 132 -8.01 -3.68 -19.33
CA THR A 132 -8.36 -2.36 -18.79
C THR A 132 -8.81 -1.45 -19.93
N ASP A 133 -9.95 -0.79 -19.76
CA ASP A 133 -10.40 0.27 -20.66
C ASP A 133 -9.70 1.59 -20.32
N PHE A 134 -9.08 2.20 -21.34
CA PHE A 134 -8.41 3.51 -21.28
C PHE A 134 -9.12 4.55 -22.17
N SER A 135 -10.31 4.25 -22.67
CA SER A 135 -11.08 5.12 -23.55
C SER A 135 -11.67 6.32 -22.80
N ASP A 136 -11.80 7.43 -23.53
CA ASP A 136 -12.45 8.65 -23.04
C ASP A 136 -13.93 8.41 -22.72
N ASP A 137 -14.63 7.67 -23.58
CA ASP A 137 -16.04 7.32 -23.41
C ASP A 137 -16.28 6.51 -22.12
N GLY A 138 -15.39 5.55 -21.82
CA GLY A 138 -15.43 4.78 -20.58
C GLY A 138 -15.22 5.65 -19.36
N ALA A 139 -14.19 6.51 -19.39
CA ALA A 139 -13.91 7.45 -18.33
C ALA A 139 -15.06 8.46 -18.10
N LYS A 140 -15.72 8.94 -19.16
CA LYS A 140 -16.86 9.85 -19.07
C LYS A 140 -18.08 9.19 -18.41
N LYS A 141 -18.41 7.95 -18.80
CA LYS A 141 -19.47 7.17 -18.14
C LYS A 141 -19.15 6.92 -16.67
N PHE A 142 -17.89 6.63 -16.36
CA PHE A 142 -17.43 6.47 -14.99
C PHE A 142 -17.62 7.75 -14.17
N PHE A 143 -17.26 8.91 -14.73
CA PHE A 143 -17.50 10.21 -14.10
C PHE A 143 -18.97 10.46 -13.81
N GLU A 144 -19.85 10.20 -14.80
CA GLU A 144 -21.29 10.40 -14.65
C GLU A 144 -21.90 9.58 -13.49
N GLN A 145 -21.38 8.38 -13.25
CA GLN A 145 -21.82 7.47 -12.19
C GLN A 145 -21.18 7.76 -10.82
N ASN A 146 -20.10 8.55 -10.79
CA ASN A 146 -19.29 8.76 -9.59
C ASN A 146 -18.98 10.25 -9.36
N LYS A 147 -19.89 11.15 -9.73
CA LYS A 147 -19.66 12.61 -9.63
C LYS A 147 -19.34 13.06 -8.21
N ASP A 148 -19.84 12.35 -7.20
CA ASP A 148 -19.56 12.57 -5.79
C ASP A 148 -18.08 12.39 -5.42
N LYS A 149 -17.35 11.55 -6.16
CA LYS A 149 -15.90 11.36 -5.99
C LYS A 149 -15.09 12.54 -6.51
N PHE A 150 -15.71 13.48 -7.24
CA PHE A 150 -15.01 14.58 -7.90
C PHE A 150 -15.62 15.92 -7.49
N THR A 151 -14.89 16.67 -6.66
CA THR A 151 -15.23 18.07 -6.36
C THR A 151 -14.23 18.99 -7.05
N PHE A 152 -14.70 20.11 -7.58
CA PHE A 152 -13.88 21.17 -8.14
C PHE A 152 -14.10 22.46 -7.35
N TYR A 153 -13.03 23.21 -7.11
CA TYR A 153 -13.09 24.49 -6.40
C TYR A 153 -12.67 25.60 -7.35
N THR A 154 -13.52 26.62 -7.51
CA THR A 154 -13.26 27.75 -8.41
C THR A 154 -12.16 28.67 -7.91
N GLN A 155 -11.87 28.63 -6.61
CA GLN A 155 -10.80 29.39 -5.99
C GLN A 155 -10.00 28.52 -5.03
N ILE A 156 -8.67 28.51 -5.20
CA ILE A 156 -7.75 27.73 -4.37
C ILE A 156 -6.59 28.63 -3.96
N ASN A 157 -6.47 28.88 -2.66
CA ASN A 157 -5.33 29.60 -2.11
C ASN A 157 -4.17 28.63 -1.94
N THR A 158 -3.01 28.97 -2.50
CA THR A 158 -1.82 28.10 -2.53
C THR A 158 -0.54 28.81 -2.11
N ASN A 159 0.37 28.04 -1.53
CA ASN A 159 1.79 28.41 -1.48
C ASN A 159 2.50 27.75 -2.67
N ILE A 160 3.08 28.56 -3.54
CA ILE A 160 3.83 28.08 -4.70
C ILE A 160 5.33 28.13 -4.37
N TYR A 161 5.99 26.98 -4.49
CA TYR A 161 7.44 26.83 -4.35
C TYR A 161 8.06 26.63 -5.73
N LEU A 162 9.06 27.45 -6.06
CA LEU A 162 9.75 27.42 -7.35
C LEU A 162 11.19 26.93 -7.19
N SER A 163 11.65 26.07 -8.08
CA SER A 163 13.05 25.64 -8.11
C SER A 163 13.50 25.21 -9.51
N ASN A 164 14.79 25.40 -9.81
CA ASN A 164 15.41 24.86 -11.02
C ASN A 164 15.72 23.36 -10.92
N ASN A 165 15.58 22.77 -9.72
CA ASN A 165 15.85 21.34 -9.48
C ASN A 165 14.60 20.66 -8.91
N PRO A 166 14.00 19.67 -9.61
CA PRO A 166 12.77 19.02 -9.17
C PRO A 166 12.95 18.25 -7.87
N GLN A 167 14.17 17.73 -7.61
CA GLN A 167 14.47 17.04 -6.36
C GLN A 167 14.30 17.96 -5.16
N THR A 168 14.69 19.24 -5.27
CA THR A 168 14.51 20.23 -4.20
C THR A 168 13.04 20.33 -3.78
N LEU A 169 12.11 20.30 -4.73
CA LEU A 169 10.68 20.38 -4.47
C LEU A 169 10.10 19.07 -3.92
N GLU A 170 10.50 17.91 -4.47
CA GLU A 170 10.10 16.61 -3.92
C GLU A 170 10.49 16.47 -2.43
N ASN A 171 11.59 17.09 -2.03
CA ASN A 171 12.04 17.09 -0.65
C ASN A 171 11.13 17.87 0.30
N ILE A 172 10.49 18.94 -0.19
CA ILE A 172 9.54 19.75 0.60
C ILE A 172 8.31 18.90 0.92
N LYS A 173 7.82 18.11 -0.04
CA LYS A 173 6.69 17.18 0.16
C LYS A 173 6.98 16.18 1.29
N ASN A 174 8.18 15.59 1.30
CA ASN A 174 8.54 14.53 2.23
C ASN A 174 8.87 15.05 3.64
N THR A 175 9.58 16.17 3.74
CA THR A 175 10.10 16.68 5.03
C THR A 175 9.24 17.78 5.64
N LYS A 176 8.36 18.41 4.85
CA LYS A 176 7.61 19.64 5.19
C LYS A 176 8.49 20.80 5.68
N LYS A 177 9.81 20.71 5.47
CA LYS A 177 10.79 21.74 5.83
C LYS A 177 11.34 22.34 4.54
N THR A 178 11.43 23.67 4.50
CA THR A 178 11.93 24.38 3.33
C THR A 178 12.60 25.68 3.71
N ILE A 179 13.63 26.05 2.95
CA ILE A 179 14.31 27.34 3.00
C ILE A 179 13.74 28.26 1.91
N LEU A 180 13.04 27.70 0.92
CA LEU A 180 12.43 28.46 -0.16
C LEU A 180 11.25 29.26 0.38
N LYS A 181 11.23 30.56 0.06
CA LYS A 181 10.09 31.43 0.39
C LYS A 181 8.93 31.11 -0.56
N PRO A 182 7.76 30.68 -0.06
CA PRO A 182 6.62 30.43 -0.92
C PRO A 182 6.03 31.74 -1.45
N GLN A 183 5.48 31.68 -2.65
CA GLN A 183 4.63 32.74 -3.20
C GLN A 183 3.17 32.40 -2.87
N ASN A 184 2.53 33.22 -2.04
CA ASN A 184 1.11 33.08 -1.72
C ASN A 184 0.28 33.55 -2.92
N THR A 185 -0.47 32.64 -3.54
CA THR A 185 -1.26 32.96 -4.73
C THR A 185 -2.67 32.41 -4.60
N SER A 186 -3.66 33.25 -4.88
CA SER A 186 -5.05 32.83 -5.04
C SER A 186 -5.28 32.45 -6.51
N LEU A 187 -5.39 31.14 -6.77
CA LEU A 187 -5.64 30.61 -8.10
C LEU A 187 -7.14 30.50 -8.33
N ASN A 188 -7.60 30.94 -9.49
CA ASN A 188 -8.98 30.89 -9.91
C ASN A 188 -9.09 30.65 -11.42
N THR A 189 -10.32 30.50 -11.92
CA THR A 189 -10.59 30.20 -13.33
C THR A 189 -10.12 31.27 -14.32
N SER A 190 -9.81 32.49 -13.86
CA SER A 190 -9.32 33.59 -14.71
C SER A 190 -7.79 33.66 -14.80
N ASN A 191 -7.06 33.13 -13.82
CA ASN A 191 -5.60 33.28 -13.73
C ASN A 191 -4.82 31.95 -13.73
N ALA A 192 -5.50 30.81 -13.71
CA ALA A 192 -4.90 29.47 -13.72
C ALA A 192 -5.54 28.56 -14.77
N ASP A 193 -4.76 27.60 -15.27
CA ASP A 193 -5.28 26.55 -16.16
C ASP A 193 -6.34 25.70 -15.43
N PRO A 194 -7.52 25.45 -16.00
CA PRO A 194 -8.56 24.63 -15.38
C PRO A 194 -8.09 23.24 -14.95
N ARG A 195 -7.13 22.64 -15.66
CA ARG A 195 -6.55 21.33 -15.32
C ARG A 195 -5.73 21.40 -14.04
N LEU A 196 -5.02 22.52 -13.81
CA LEU A 196 -4.30 22.74 -12.56
C LEU A 196 -5.29 22.88 -11.39
N LEU A 197 -6.37 23.64 -11.56
CA LEU A 197 -7.42 23.75 -10.55
C LEU A 197 -8.10 22.41 -10.26
N GLY A 198 -8.33 21.59 -11.29
CA GLY A 198 -8.85 20.23 -11.16
C GLY A 198 -7.96 19.34 -10.31
N LEU A 199 -6.65 19.33 -10.60
CA LEU A 199 -5.64 18.61 -9.83
C LEU A 199 -5.60 19.08 -8.36
N LEU A 200 -5.51 20.39 -8.13
CA LEU A 200 -5.43 20.98 -6.79
C LEU A 200 -6.71 20.77 -5.97
N SER A 201 -7.87 20.68 -6.64
CA SER A 201 -9.15 20.39 -6.01
C SER A 201 -9.18 19.01 -5.33
N GLN A 202 -8.40 18.04 -5.81
CA GLN A 202 -8.31 16.70 -5.21
C GLN A 202 -7.35 16.62 -4.02
N ILE A 203 -6.43 17.57 -3.90
CA ILE A 203 -5.38 17.52 -2.87
C ILE A 203 -5.93 18.08 -1.54
N PRO A 204 -5.88 17.36 -0.42
CA PRO A 204 -6.41 17.86 0.85
C PRO A 204 -5.74 19.16 1.29
N VAL A 205 -6.43 19.97 2.09
CA VAL A 205 -5.84 21.19 2.67
C VAL A 205 -4.60 20.83 3.50
N GLY A 206 -3.50 21.55 3.28
CA GLY A 206 -2.16 21.25 3.80
C GLY A 206 -1.38 20.19 3.02
N GLY A 207 -1.98 19.62 1.96
CA GLY A 207 -1.34 18.69 1.04
C GLY A 207 -0.58 19.41 -0.07
N PHE A 208 0.28 18.66 -0.76
CA PHE A 208 1.12 19.15 -1.85
C PHE A 208 0.78 18.49 -3.17
N SER A 209 0.93 19.22 -4.28
CA SER A 209 0.86 18.67 -5.63
C SER A 209 2.07 17.77 -5.95
N PRO A 210 2.01 16.97 -7.03
CA PRO A 210 3.21 16.53 -7.73
C PRO A 210 4.07 17.74 -8.15
N VAL A 211 5.37 17.51 -8.38
CA VAL A 211 6.22 18.54 -8.98
C VAL A 211 5.84 18.72 -10.44
N LEU A 212 5.47 19.94 -10.81
CA LEU A 212 5.00 20.30 -12.13
C LEU A 212 6.07 21.11 -12.87
N ASN A 213 6.07 21.01 -14.20
CA ASN A 213 6.90 21.87 -15.04
C ASN A 213 6.22 23.24 -15.16
N GLY A 214 6.92 24.30 -14.75
CA GLY A 214 6.50 25.68 -14.88
C GLY A 214 7.22 26.42 -16.00
N LYS A 215 6.91 27.71 -16.14
CA LYS A 215 7.57 28.56 -17.15
C LYS A 215 9.07 28.77 -16.85
N ASN A 216 9.42 28.83 -15.56
CA ASN A 216 10.77 29.16 -15.09
C ASN A 216 11.34 28.04 -14.21
N GLY A 217 11.26 26.79 -14.68
CA GLY A 217 11.75 25.61 -13.96
C GLY A 217 10.61 24.73 -13.46
N TYR A 218 10.66 24.34 -12.19
CA TYR A 218 9.69 23.44 -11.58
C TYR A 218 8.90 24.16 -10.49
N GLU A 219 7.65 23.73 -10.31
CA GLU A 219 6.69 24.32 -9.39
C GLU A 219 6.08 23.24 -8.51
N LEU A 220 5.86 23.59 -7.25
CA LEU A 220 5.17 22.77 -6.27
C LEU A 220 4.13 23.61 -5.54
N TYR A 221 2.90 23.12 -5.50
CA TYR A 221 1.78 23.82 -4.91
C TYR A 221 1.39 23.15 -3.59
N GLU A 222 1.36 23.91 -2.49
CA GLU A 222 0.73 23.50 -1.23
C GLU A 222 -0.65 24.14 -1.14
N VAL A 223 -1.69 23.35 -0.93
CA VAL A 223 -3.07 23.85 -0.82
C VAL A 223 -3.33 24.42 0.58
N LYS A 224 -3.71 25.70 0.68
CA LYS A 224 -3.99 26.38 1.95
C LYS A 224 -5.47 26.48 2.28
N SER A 225 -6.29 26.81 1.29
CA SER A 225 -7.75 26.77 1.40
C SER A 225 -8.37 26.51 0.03
N LYS A 226 -9.63 26.12 0.04
CA LYS A 226 -10.42 25.89 -1.16
C LYS A 226 -11.80 26.49 -0.95
N ASP A 227 -12.25 27.24 -1.95
CA ASP A 227 -13.48 28.02 -1.90
C ASP A 227 -14.23 27.86 -3.24
N GLY A 228 -15.54 28.06 -3.22
CA GLY A 228 -16.38 27.92 -4.42
C GLY A 228 -16.46 26.48 -4.92
N ALA A 229 -16.84 25.56 -4.03
CA ALA A 229 -17.07 24.17 -4.39
C ALA A 229 -18.21 24.05 -5.41
N GLN A 230 -17.94 23.32 -6.49
CA GLN A 230 -18.90 23.01 -7.53
C GLN A 230 -18.64 21.62 -8.12
N THR A 231 -19.64 21.09 -8.82
CA THR A 231 -19.49 19.88 -9.62
C THR A 231 -18.64 20.22 -10.85
N PRO A 232 -17.49 19.57 -11.09
CA PRO A 232 -16.68 19.81 -12.28
C PRO A 232 -17.41 19.43 -13.56
N GLU A 233 -17.01 20.04 -14.66
CA GLU A 233 -17.22 19.45 -15.98
C GLU A 233 -16.17 18.36 -16.24
N TYR A 234 -16.54 17.34 -17.02
CA TYR A 234 -15.66 16.21 -17.33
C TYR A 234 -14.28 16.65 -17.84
N GLU A 235 -14.23 17.60 -18.78
CA GLU A 235 -12.98 18.09 -19.37
C GLU A 235 -12.02 18.72 -18.36
N GLN A 236 -12.54 19.29 -17.27
CA GLN A 236 -11.73 19.95 -16.24
C GLN A 236 -10.98 18.96 -15.35
N VAL A 237 -11.50 17.73 -15.23
CA VAL A 237 -10.97 16.67 -14.34
C VAL A 237 -10.69 15.37 -15.09
N LYS A 238 -10.56 15.44 -16.41
CA LYS A 238 -10.44 14.27 -17.31
C LYS A 238 -9.31 13.33 -16.91
N ASN A 239 -8.15 13.86 -16.54
CA ASN A 239 -6.98 13.06 -16.16
C ASN A 239 -7.21 12.33 -14.83
N GLU A 240 -7.78 13.03 -13.86
CA GLU A 240 -8.11 12.50 -12.53
C GLU A 240 -9.16 11.40 -12.64
N VAL A 241 -10.20 11.64 -13.45
CA VAL A 241 -11.24 10.66 -13.75
C VAL A 241 -10.64 9.43 -14.41
N LEU A 242 -9.81 9.59 -15.45
CA LEU A 242 -9.20 8.46 -16.14
C LEU A 242 -8.32 7.64 -15.19
N ASN A 243 -7.52 8.29 -14.35
CA ASN A 243 -6.69 7.61 -13.35
C ASN A 243 -7.53 6.84 -12.33
N ALA A 244 -8.59 7.46 -11.80
CA ALA A 244 -9.52 6.81 -10.88
C ALA A 244 -10.24 5.63 -11.54
N TYR A 245 -10.69 5.80 -12.78
CA TYR A 245 -11.35 4.75 -13.57
C TYR A 245 -10.46 3.54 -13.79
N VAL A 246 -9.22 3.77 -14.24
CA VAL A 246 -8.22 2.71 -14.44
C VAL A 246 -7.87 2.02 -13.11
N SER A 247 -7.73 2.79 -12.03
CA SER A 247 -7.43 2.25 -10.70
C SER A 247 -8.56 1.35 -10.20
N GLU A 248 -9.82 1.78 -10.36
CA GLU A 248 -10.99 1.02 -9.92
C GLU A 248 -11.14 -0.29 -10.71
N GLN A 249 -10.94 -0.25 -12.04
CA GLN A 249 -10.93 -1.46 -12.87
C GLN A 249 -9.86 -2.46 -12.42
N ARG A 250 -8.62 -1.99 -12.17
CA ARG A 250 -7.52 -2.85 -11.71
C ARG A 250 -7.79 -3.43 -10.33
N GLN A 251 -8.29 -2.62 -9.40
CA GLN A 251 -8.62 -3.07 -8.05
C GLN A 251 -9.71 -4.15 -8.08
N LYS A 252 -10.78 -3.92 -8.86
CA LYS A 252 -11.85 -4.91 -9.04
C LYS A 252 -11.34 -6.19 -9.67
N PHE A 253 -10.49 -6.10 -10.68
CA PHE A 253 -9.90 -7.28 -11.31
C PHE A 253 -9.03 -8.09 -10.34
N ILE A 254 -8.18 -7.42 -9.54
CA ILE A 254 -7.37 -8.08 -8.51
C ILE A 254 -8.27 -8.79 -7.49
N GLN A 255 -9.32 -8.12 -7.03
CA GLN A 255 -10.27 -8.70 -6.08
C GLN A 255 -10.94 -9.95 -6.67
N ASP A 256 -11.52 -9.84 -7.87
CA ASP A 256 -12.15 -10.96 -8.57
C ASP A 256 -11.16 -12.11 -8.84
N TYR A 257 -9.89 -11.79 -9.09
CA TYR A 257 -8.82 -12.77 -9.27
C TYR A 257 -8.62 -13.61 -8.01
N PHE A 258 -8.47 -12.98 -6.85
CA PHE A 258 -8.27 -13.68 -5.58
C PHE A 258 -9.54 -14.39 -5.10
N ASP A 259 -10.73 -13.86 -5.36
CA ASP A 259 -12.00 -14.53 -5.04
C ASP A 259 -12.16 -15.82 -5.84
N LYS A 260 -11.86 -15.78 -7.15
CA LYS A 260 -11.84 -16.98 -7.99
C LYS A 260 -10.75 -17.96 -7.55
N LEU A 261 -9.57 -17.47 -7.19
CA LEU A 261 -8.50 -18.32 -6.69
C LEU A 261 -8.93 -19.04 -5.41
N ARG A 262 -9.57 -18.33 -4.49
CA ARG A 262 -10.05 -18.89 -3.21
C ARG A 262 -11.06 -20.02 -3.39
N SER A 263 -11.89 -19.96 -4.44
CA SER A 263 -12.82 -21.05 -4.79
C SER A 263 -12.15 -22.29 -5.40
N LYS A 264 -10.93 -22.14 -5.93
CA LYS A 264 -10.19 -23.21 -6.65
C LYS A 264 -9.08 -23.82 -5.81
N ILE A 265 -8.54 -23.06 -4.87
CA ILE A 265 -7.40 -23.48 -4.08
C ILE A 265 -7.83 -24.54 -3.05
N ASN A 266 -7.01 -25.57 -2.89
CA ASN A 266 -7.25 -26.60 -1.89
C ASN A 266 -6.93 -26.06 -0.49
N ILE A 267 -7.96 -25.96 0.36
CA ILE A 267 -7.84 -25.53 1.76
C ILE A 267 -8.26 -26.69 2.65
N GLU A 268 -7.28 -27.35 3.26
CA GLU A 268 -7.51 -28.48 4.16
C GLU A 268 -7.41 -28.02 5.61
N TYR A 269 -8.48 -28.22 6.37
CA TYR A 269 -8.52 -27.92 7.80
C TYR A 269 -8.15 -29.19 8.58
N LEU A 270 -7.06 -29.12 9.33
CA LEU A 270 -6.57 -30.21 10.16
C LEU A 270 -7.18 -30.09 11.56
N ARG A 271 -7.65 -31.22 12.09
CA ARG A 271 -8.22 -31.34 13.44
C ARG A 271 -7.20 -31.90 14.41
#